data_AF-A0A352S629-F1
#
_entry.id   AF-A0A352S629-F1
#
_cell.length_a   1.000
_cell.length_b   1.000
_cell.length_c   1.000
_cell.angle_alpha   90.00
_cell.angle_beta   90.00
_cell.angle_gamma   90.00
#
_symmetry.space_group_name_H-M   'P 1'
#
loop_
_entity.id
_entity.type
_entity.pdbx_description
1 polymer ?
#
loop_
_entity_poly.entity_id
_entity_poly.type
_entity_poly.pdbx_seq_one_letter_code
_entity_poly.pdbx_strand_id
1 'polypeptide(L)'
;MNRREFLQVLAVAGAGGMAFPGGDAQAARAAQQFYDVPRFGNVHLLHFTDCHAQLRPVHFREPSVNLGVAEWAGKPPHLVGKAFLHEYGIRPGTPEAHAFTCLDFTEAARRYGKVGGFAHLST
;
A
#
# COMPACT_ATOMS: atom_id res chain seq x y z
N MET A 1 10.46 31.00 21.73
CA MET A 1 11.11 30.14 20.73
C MET A 1 11.59 31.01 19.58
N ASN A 2 12.90 31.19 19.45
CA ASN A 2 13.52 31.97 18.39
C ASN A 2 13.83 31.07 17.17
N ARG A 3 13.90 31.62 15.95
CA ARG A 3 14.19 30.88 14.70
C ARG A 3 15.38 29.90 14.82
N ARG A 4 16.43 30.29 15.55
CA ARG A 4 17.64 29.49 15.79
C ARG A 4 17.37 28.29 16.69
N GLU A 5 16.61 28.47 17.76
CA GLU A 5 16.21 27.36 18.66
C GLU A 5 15.31 26.38 17.90
N PHE A 6 14.37 26.89 17.11
CA PHE A 6 13.50 26.06 16.28
C PHE A 6 14.30 25.21 15.27
N LEU A 7 15.27 25.82 14.58
CA LEU A 7 16.14 25.09 13.64
C LEU A 7 17.06 24.07 14.34
N GLN A 8 17.54 24.37 15.54
CA GLN A 8 18.34 23.44 16.34
C GLN A 8 17.50 22.23 16.78
N VAL A 9 16.28 22.45 17.26
CA VAL A 9 15.36 21.36 17.62
C VAL A 9 15.00 20.52 16.39
N LEU A 10 14.75 21.14 15.24
CA LEU A 10 14.53 20.46 13.95
C LEU A 10 15.72 19.61 13.52
N ALA A 11 16.94 20.14 13.64
CA ALA A 11 18.16 19.43 13.28
C ALA A 11 18.43 18.24 14.22
N VAL A 12 18.22 18.41 15.53
CA VAL A 12 18.33 17.34 16.52
C VAL A 12 17.25 16.27 16.28
N ALA A 13 16.02 16.67 15.97
CA ALA A 13 14.95 15.75 15.61
C ALA A 13 15.29 14.94 14.35
N GLY A 14 15.76 15.60 13.28
CA GLY A 14 16.18 14.94 12.05
C GLY A 14 17.36 13.97 12.26
N ALA A 15 18.39 14.39 13.01
CA ALA A 15 19.54 13.54 13.36
C ALA A 15 19.15 12.37 14.27
N GLY A 16 18.14 12.57 15.13
CA GLY A 16 17.55 11.54 15.99
C GLY A 16 16.60 10.57 15.28
N GLY A 17 16.51 10.64 13.94
CA GLY A 17 15.70 9.72 13.14
C GLY A 17 14.22 10.11 13.03
N MET A 18 13.86 11.32 13.46
CA MET A 18 12.52 11.86 13.21
C MET A 18 12.40 12.18 11.71
N ALA A 19 11.84 11.24 10.95
CA ALA A 19 11.61 11.40 9.54
C ALA A 19 10.49 12.40 9.30
N PHE A 20 10.79 13.49 8.58
CA PHE A 20 9.76 14.37 8.05
C PHE A 20 8.98 13.62 6.97
N PRO A 21 7.68 13.94 6.76
CA PRO A 21 6.94 13.37 5.66
C PRO A 21 7.72 13.60 4.36
N GLY A 22 8.06 12.52 3.67
CA GLY A 22 8.71 12.61 2.37
C GLY A 22 7.83 13.41 1.42
N GLY A 23 8.38 14.44 0.80
CA GLY A 23 7.68 15.18 -0.26
C GLY A 23 7.42 14.29 -1.48
N ASP A 24 6.63 14.78 -2.43
CA ASP A 24 6.20 14.05 -3.63
C ASP A 24 7.36 13.38 -4.39
N ALA A 25 8.55 13.99 -4.39
CA ALA A 25 9.75 13.43 -5.01
C ALA A 25 10.24 12.12 -4.36
N GLN A 26 10.07 11.97 -3.04
CA GLN A 26 10.44 10.74 -2.34
C GLN A 26 9.40 9.63 -2.58
N ALA A 27 8.11 10.01 -2.64
CA ALA A 27 7.03 9.09 -3.02
C ALA A 27 7.20 8.56 -4.46
N ALA A 28 7.54 9.45 -5.41
CA ALA A 28 7.80 9.08 -6.80
C ALA A 28 8.98 8.11 -6.95
N ARG A 29 10.07 8.32 -6.21
CA ARG A 29 11.22 7.39 -6.20
C ARG A 29 10.86 6.01 -5.62
N ALA A 30 10.10 5.99 -4.52
CA ALA A 30 9.64 4.73 -3.93
C ALA A 30 8.73 3.95 -4.89
N ALA A 31 7.83 4.66 -5.61
CA ALA A 31 6.99 4.05 -6.63
C ALA A 31 7.81 3.49 -7.80
N GLN A 32 8.80 4.24 -8.30
CA GLN A 32 9.69 3.74 -9.37
C GLN A 32 10.44 2.48 -8.97
N GLN A 33 10.96 2.43 -7.74
CA GLN A 33 11.64 1.23 -7.22
C GLN A 33 10.70 0.04 -7.08
N PHE A 34 9.42 0.27 -6.77
CA PHE A 34 8.42 -0.79 -6.67
C PHE A 34 8.13 -1.45 -8.02
N TYR A 35 8.13 -0.68 -9.11
CA TYR A 35 7.89 -1.19 -10.47
C TYR A 35 9.16 -1.67 -11.19
N ASP A 36 10.34 -1.48 -10.60
CA ASP A 36 11.62 -1.93 -11.15
C ASP A 36 11.88 -3.41 -10.83
N VAL A 37 11.14 -4.28 -11.54
CA VAL A 37 11.20 -5.74 -11.35
C VAL A 37 12.15 -6.35 -12.40
N PRO A 38 13.10 -7.22 -12.01
CA PRO A 38 14.02 -7.83 -12.97
C PRO A 38 13.27 -8.71 -13.98
N ARG A 39 13.77 -8.76 -15.21
CA ARG A 39 13.23 -9.66 -16.22
C ARG A 39 13.44 -11.11 -15.82
N PHE A 40 12.40 -11.93 -15.98
CA PHE A 40 12.42 -13.34 -15.64
C PHE A 40 11.49 -14.14 -16.56
N GLY A 41 11.93 -15.34 -16.96
CA GLY A 41 11.16 -16.24 -17.81
C GLY A 41 11.00 -15.78 -19.26
N ASN A 42 10.06 -16.42 -19.97
CA ASN A 42 9.83 -16.21 -21.42
C ASN A 42 8.57 -15.39 -21.73
N VAL A 43 7.65 -15.28 -20.77
CA VAL A 43 6.35 -14.61 -20.94
C VAL A 43 6.17 -13.61 -19.82
N HIS A 44 5.80 -12.38 -20.19
CA HIS A 44 5.38 -11.34 -19.26
C HIS A 44 3.88 -11.13 -19.46
N LEU A 45 3.09 -11.50 -18.46
CA LEU A 45 1.63 -11.34 -18.49
C LEU A 45 1.22 -10.23 -17.52
N LEU A 46 0.76 -9.10 -18.06
CA LEU A 46 0.10 -8.06 -17.28
C LEU A 46 -1.39 -8.40 -17.20
N HIS A 47 -1.87 -8.75 -16.00
CA HIS A 47 -3.25 -9.14 -15.76
C HIS A 47 -3.97 -8.15 -14.84
N PHE A 48 -5.16 -7.73 -15.26
CA PHE A 48 -6.06 -6.85 -14.51
C PHE A 48 -7.50 -7.27 -14.81
N THR A 49 -8.35 -7.31 -13.79
CA THR A 49 -9.73 -7.81 -13.89
C THR A 49 -10.67 -6.97 -13.02
N ASP A 50 -11.98 -7.19 -13.20
CA ASP A 50 -13.03 -6.66 -12.32
C ASP A 50 -12.94 -5.14 -12.11
N CYS A 51 -12.62 -4.41 -13.18
CA CYS A 51 -12.40 -2.98 -13.12
C CYS A 51 -13.67 -2.18 -12.76
N HIS A 52 -14.85 -2.77 -12.98
CA HIS A 52 -16.17 -2.15 -12.78
C HIS A 52 -16.27 -0.72 -13.34
N ALA A 53 -15.57 -0.44 -14.45
CA ALA A 53 -15.47 0.89 -15.06
C ALA A 53 -15.05 2.02 -14.08
N GLN A 54 -14.22 1.72 -13.08
CA GLN A 54 -13.66 2.72 -12.17
C GLN A 54 -12.59 3.56 -12.88
N LEU A 55 -13.04 4.52 -13.70
CA LEU A 55 -12.18 5.35 -14.55
C LEU A 55 -11.27 6.29 -13.75
N ARG A 56 -11.73 6.76 -12.59
CA ARG A 56 -11.00 7.66 -11.68
C ARG A 56 -10.55 6.89 -10.44
N PRO A 57 -9.43 7.30 -9.78
CA PRO A 57 -9.00 6.66 -8.56
C PRO A 57 -10.07 6.70 -7.46
N VAL A 58 -10.18 5.61 -6.69
CA VAL A 58 -11.14 5.44 -5.58
C VAL A 58 -10.47 4.95 -4.31
N HIS A 59 -11.15 5.09 -3.17
CA HIS A 59 -10.77 4.36 -1.96
C HIS A 59 -11.53 3.02 -1.95
N PHE A 60 -10.80 1.92 -2.10
CA PHE A 60 -11.36 0.58 -2.13
C PHE A 60 -10.88 -0.21 -0.91
N ARG A 61 -11.81 -0.70 -0.09
CA ARG A 61 -11.50 -1.42 1.16
C ARG A 61 -11.90 -2.88 1.01
N GLU A 62 -10.96 -3.77 1.28
CA GLU A 62 -11.20 -5.21 1.35
C GLU A 62 -12.20 -5.60 2.46
N PRO A 63 -12.89 -6.75 2.33
CA PRO A 63 -13.82 -7.21 3.34
C PRO A 63 -13.10 -7.51 4.67
N SER A 64 -13.77 -7.21 5.78
CA SER A 64 -13.30 -7.60 7.12
C SER A 64 -13.74 -9.00 7.54
N VAL A 65 -14.65 -9.61 6.77
CA VAL A 65 -15.16 -10.96 6.97
C VAL A 65 -15.36 -11.59 5.59
N ASN A 66 -14.78 -12.77 5.39
CA ASN A 66 -15.04 -13.62 4.24
C ASN A 66 -15.14 -15.07 4.76
N LEU A 67 -16.26 -15.74 4.50
CA LEU A 67 -16.55 -17.04 5.12
C LEU A 67 -16.35 -18.17 4.10
N GLY A 68 -15.33 -18.99 4.35
CA GLY A 68 -15.16 -20.28 3.68
C GLY A 68 -15.95 -21.37 4.39
N VAL A 69 -16.57 -22.27 3.62
CA VAL A 69 -17.40 -23.37 4.16
C VAL A 69 -16.74 -24.71 3.89
N ALA A 70 -16.90 -25.65 4.83
CA ALA A 70 -16.35 -27.00 4.76
C ALA A 70 -14.84 -26.99 4.50
N GLU A 71 -14.39 -27.62 3.41
CA GLU A 71 -12.97 -27.73 3.07
C GLU A 71 -12.30 -26.38 2.75
N TRP A 72 -13.08 -25.32 2.52
CA TRP A 72 -12.60 -23.96 2.22
C TRP A 72 -12.45 -23.07 3.46
N ALA A 73 -12.85 -23.56 4.65
CA ALA A 73 -12.68 -22.82 5.89
C ALA A 73 -11.19 -22.55 6.18
N GLY A 74 -10.87 -21.27 6.40
CA GLY A 74 -9.49 -20.85 6.70
C GLY A 74 -8.51 -21.00 5.55
N LYS A 75 -8.98 -21.04 4.30
CA LYS A 75 -8.14 -21.11 3.09
C LYS A 75 -8.38 -19.91 2.19
N PRO A 76 -7.40 -19.50 1.34
CA PRO A 76 -7.67 -18.61 0.22
C PRO A 76 -8.82 -19.14 -0.65
N PRO A 77 -9.71 -18.27 -1.16
CA PRO A 77 -9.68 -16.81 -1.09
C PRO A 77 -10.37 -16.21 0.15
N HIS A 78 -10.69 -17.00 1.17
CA HIS A 78 -11.46 -16.56 2.35
C HIS A 78 -10.63 -15.95 3.48
N LEU A 79 -9.30 -15.84 3.31
CA LEU A 79 -8.45 -15.19 4.30
C LEU A 79 -8.61 -13.66 4.22
N VAL A 80 -8.73 -13.02 5.39
CA VAL A 80 -8.85 -11.56 5.51
C VAL A 80 -7.93 -11.04 6.62
N GLY A 81 -7.63 -9.74 6.58
CA GLY A 81 -6.90 -9.04 7.64
C GLY A 81 -5.57 -9.72 7.99
N LYS A 82 -5.34 -9.97 9.29
CA LYS A 82 -4.07 -10.51 9.79
C LYS A 82 -3.76 -11.92 9.28
N ALA A 83 -4.80 -12.73 9.04
CA ALA A 83 -4.62 -14.08 8.51
C ALA A 83 -4.10 -14.03 7.07
N PHE A 84 -4.62 -13.11 6.25
CA PHE A 84 -4.11 -12.86 4.91
C PHE A 84 -2.64 -12.42 4.94
N LEU A 85 -2.31 -11.44 5.79
CA LEU A 85 -0.93 -10.95 5.94
C LEU A 85 0.05 -12.08 6.31
N HIS A 86 -0.36 -12.94 7.24
CA HIS A 86 0.45 -14.07 7.68
C HIS A 86 0.69 -15.08 6.56
N GLU A 87 -0.37 -15.49 5.85
CA GLU A 87 -0.29 -16.48 4.77
C GLU A 87 0.68 -16.06 3.65
N TYR A 88 0.62 -14.78 3.27
CA TYR A 88 1.43 -14.25 2.16
C TYR A 88 2.72 -13.55 2.60
N GLY A 89 3.06 -13.60 3.89
CA GLY A 89 4.29 -12.99 4.42
C GLY A 89 4.35 -11.46 4.27
N ILE A 90 3.20 -10.78 4.24
CA ILE A 90 3.12 -9.33 4.08
C ILE A 90 3.21 -8.67 5.44
N ARG A 91 4.13 -7.70 5.57
CA ARG A 91 4.28 -6.95 6.82
C ARG A 91 3.12 -5.95 7.00
N PRO A 92 2.60 -5.75 8.23
CA PRO A 92 1.62 -4.70 8.49
C PRO A 92 2.16 -3.30 8.17
N GLY A 93 1.26 -2.39 7.80
CA GLY A 93 1.61 -0.98 7.59
C GLY A 93 2.43 -0.70 6.33
N THR A 94 2.44 -1.61 5.35
CA THR A 94 3.04 -1.41 4.02
C THR A 94 1.95 -1.07 2.98
N PRO A 95 2.33 -0.58 1.78
CA PRO A 95 1.37 -0.36 0.69
C PRO A 95 0.60 -1.63 0.29
N GLU A 96 1.25 -2.80 0.31
CA GLU A 96 0.64 -4.09 0.01
C GLU A 96 -0.39 -4.48 1.08
N ALA A 97 -0.10 -4.23 2.36
CA ALA A 97 -1.07 -4.46 3.43
C ALA A 97 -2.31 -3.57 3.27
N HIS A 98 -2.15 -2.33 2.79
CA HIS A 98 -3.27 -1.44 2.47
C HIS A 98 -4.07 -1.92 1.26
N ALA A 99 -3.39 -2.41 0.21
CA ALA A 99 -4.03 -2.90 -1.00
C ALA A 99 -4.83 -4.19 -0.78
N PHE A 100 -4.36 -5.10 0.07
CA PHE A 100 -4.93 -6.44 0.22
C PHE A 100 -5.72 -6.67 1.51
N THR A 101 -5.79 -5.70 2.42
CA THR A 101 -6.51 -5.91 3.68
C THR A 101 -7.30 -4.70 4.14
N CYS A 102 -8.26 -4.97 5.01
CA CYS A 102 -9.10 -3.96 5.63
C CYS A 102 -8.46 -3.26 6.85
N LEU A 103 -7.24 -3.66 7.23
CA LEU A 103 -6.57 -3.23 8.46
C LEU A 103 -6.15 -1.77 8.36
N ASP A 104 -6.44 -1.00 9.42
CA ASP A 104 -6.08 0.43 9.55
C ASP A 104 -6.49 1.29 8.34
N PHE A 105 -7.54 0.88 7.61
CA PHE A 105 -7.87 1.40 6.29
C PHE A 105 -7.99 2.92 6.25
N THR A 106 -8.60 3.54 7.26
CA THR A 106 -8.76 5.00 7.31
C THR A 106 -7.42 5.73 7.35
N GLU A 107 -6.48 5.27 8.18
CA GLU A 107 -5.16 5.89 8.29
C GLU A 107 -4.29 5.55 7.09
N ALA A 108 -4.38 4.31 6.60
CA ALA A 108 -3.67 3.87 5.41
C ALA A 108 -4.15 4.60 4.14
N ALA A 109 -5.46 4.82 3.97
CA ALA A 109 -6.03 5.56 2.86
C ALA A 109 -5.61 7.04 2.86
N ARG A 110 -5.41 7.65 4.03
CA ARG A 110 -4.82 9.00 4.14
C ARG A 110 -3.35 9.02 3.76
N ARG A 111 -2.60 7.96 4.12
CA ARG A 111 -1.16 7.85 3.86
C ARG A 111 -0.84 7.52 2.40
N TYR A 112 -1.55 6.56 1.81
CA TYR A 112 -1.27 5.99 0.49
C TYR A 112 -2.22 6.51 -0.60
N GLY A 113 -3.35 7.10 -0.22
CA GLY A 113 -4.27 7.74 -1.15
C GLY A 113 -5.30 6.79 -1.77
N LYS A 114 -5.69 7.12 -3.00
CA LYS A 114 -6.69 6.38 -3.78
C LYS A 114 -5.99 5.40 -4.71
N VAL A 115 -6.64 4.28 -5.00
CA VAL A 115 -6.15 3.22 -5.90
C VAL A 115 -6.88 3.27 -7.25
N GLY A 116 -6.25 2.69 -8.28
CA GLY A 116 -6.83 2.54 -9.61
C GLY A 116 -6.90 3.85 -10.40
N GLY A 117 -7.91 3.93 -11.27
CA GLY A 117 -8.05 4.99 -12.27
C GLY A 117 -7.18 4.71 -13.50
N PHE A 118 -7.81 4.69 -14.67
CA PHE A 118 -7.21 4.12 -15.88
C PHE A 118 -5.97 4.87 -16.36
N ALA A 119 -5.93 6.19 -16.17
CA ALA A 119 -4.75 6.98 -16.51
C ALA A 119 -3.49 6.58 -15.71
N HIS A 120 -3.65 6.09 -14.46
CA HIS A 120 -2.53 5.62 -13.64
C HIS A 120 -2.18 4.15 -13.91
N LEU A 121 -3.12 3.38 -14.47
CA LEU A 121 -2.90 1.97 -14.84
C LEU A 121 -2.29 1.82 -16.25
N SER A 122 -2.44 2.83 -17.10
CA SER A 122 -1.91 2.84 -18.48
C SER A 122 -0.46 3.28 -18.59
N THR A 123 0.13 3.80 -17.50
CA THR A 123 1.50 4.32 -17.43
C THR A 123 2.46 3.28 -16.89
#